data_AF-A0A0P0CMT2-F1
#
_entry.id   AF-A0A0P0CMT2-F1
#
_cell.length_a   1.000
_cell.length_b   1.000
_cell.length_c   1.000
_cell.angle_alpha   90.00
_cell.angle_beta   90.00
_cell.angle_gamma   90.00
#
_symmetry.space_group_name_H-M   'P 1'
#
loop_
_entity.id
_entity.type
_entity.pdbx_description
1 polymer ?
#
loop_
_entity_poly.entity_id
_entity_poly.type
_entity_poly.pdbx_seq_one_letter_code
_entity_poly.pdbx_strand_id
1 'polypeptide(L)'
;MWVVLAVMVAFSLGLMLYDKKHFYKIRSSSEILQAEVIEFRWERGPFRNDYTKLCYSYVRILQERNVGLVKLKYANNKSEPFEIGEVIDVFWHNNSLLYYRAFDTGWMKFIPVLREE
;
A
#
# COMPACT_ATOMS: atom_id res chain seq x y z
N MET A 1 9.23 -18.11 -30.03
CA MET A 1 9.78 -17.71 -28.71
C MET A 1 9.51 -16.24 -28.40
N TRP A 2 9.92 -15.29 -29.26
CA TRP A 2 9.70 -13.85 -29.06
C TRP A 2 8.23 -13.41 -29.00
N VAL A 3 7.35 -14.02 -29.81
CA VAL A 3 5.90 -13.71 -29.79
C VAL A 3 5.26 -14.08 -28.45
N VAL A 4 5.63 -15.23 -27.87
CA VAL A 4 5.12 -15.66 -26.56
C VAL A 4 5.61 -14.71 -25.46
N LEU A 5 6.88 -14.30 -25.52
CA LEU A 5 7.44 -13.33 -24.58
C LEU A 5 6.72 -11.97 -24.68
N ALA A 6 6.47 -11.49 -25.90
CA ALA A 6 5.75 -10.24 -26.14
C ALA A 6 4.30 -10.30 -25.62
N VAL A 7 3.60 -11.42 -25.81
CA VAL A 7 2.25 -11.62 -25.28
C VAL A 7 2.25 -11.63 -23.75
N MET A 8 3.22 -12.29 -23.10
CA MET A 8 3.32 -12.27 -21.63
C MET A 8 3.63 -10.89 -21.08
N VAL A 9 4.49 -10.11 -21.75
CA VAL A 9 4.79 -8.72 -21.37
C VAL A 9 3.56 -7.82 -21.56
N ALA A 10 2.84 -7.95 -22.68
CA ALA A 10 1.61 -7.18 -22.92
C ALA A 10 0.53 -7.50 -21.88
N PHE A 11 0.39 -8.78 -21.51
CA PHE A 11 -0.55 -9.22 -20.48
C PHE A 11 -0.20 -8.65 -19.11
N SER A 12 1.07 -8.72 -18.69
CA SER A 12 1.50 -8.18 -17.39
C SER A 12 1.35 -6.66 -17.31
N LEU A 13 1.65 -5.93 -18.38
CA LEU A 13 1.40 -4.49 -18.49
C LEU A 13 -0.10 -4.16 -18.39
N GLY A 14 -0.95 -4.96 -19.05
CA GLY A 14 -2.41 -4.81 -18.98
C GLY A 14 -2.95 -4.94 -17.56
N LEU A 15 -2.46 -5.92 -16.79
CA LEU A 15 -2.83 -6.10 -15.39
C LEU A 15 -2.39 -4.91 -14.52
N MET A 16 -1.14 -4.44 -14.68
CA MET A 16 -0.65 -3.28 -13.92
C MET A 16 -1.48 -2.01 -14.19
N LEU A 17 -1.88 -1.78 -15.44
CA LEU A 17 -2.73 -0.64 -15.80
C LEU A 17 -4.14 -0.77 -15.21
N TYR A 18 -4.68 -1.99 -15.17
CA TYR A 18 -5.98 -2.25 -14.55
C TYR A 18 -5.95 -1.94 -13.04
N ASP A 19 -4.98 -2.46 -12.31
CA ASP A 19 -4.84 -2.23 -10.87
C ASP A 19 -4.67 -0.74 -10.56
N LYS A 20 -3.85 -0.03 -11.34
CA LYS A 20 -3.65 1.41 -11.21
C LYS A 20 -4.94 2.19 -11.45
N LYS A 21 -5.71 1.88 -12.50
CA LYS A 21 -7.01 2.52 -12.75
C LYS A 21 -8.01 2.23 -11.64
N HIS A 22 -8.06 0.99 -11.16
CA HIS A 22 -8.95 0.60 -10.06
C HIS A 22 -8.61 1.36 -8.78
N PHE A 23 -7.33 1.47 -8.43
CA PHE A 23 -6.87 2.25 -7.28
C PHE A 23 -7.28 3.72 -7.38
N TYR A 24 -7.05 4.37 -8.54
CA TYR A 24 -7.46 5.77 -8.70
C TYR A 24 -8.97 5.96 -8.60
N LYS A 25 -9.77 5.00 -9.08
CA LYS A 25 -11.22 5.04 -8.96
C LYS A 25 -11.64 5.01 -7.48
N ILE A 26 -11.11 4.07 -6.70
CA ILE A 26 -11.37 3.98 -5.25
C ILE A 26 -10.92 5.27 -4.56
N ARG A 27 -9.67 5.69 -4.79
CA ARG A 27 -9.07 6.90 -4.22
C ARG A 27 -9.92 8.14 -4.48
N SER A 28 -10.45 8.31 -5.69
CA SER A 28 -11.28 9.47 -6.05
C SER A 28 -12.63 9.51 -5.35
N SER A 29 -13.15 8.35 -4.92
CA SER A 29 -14.42 8.25 -4.21
C SER A 29 -14.26 8.26 -2.69
N SER A 30 -13.04 8.15 -2.19
CA SER A 30 -12.74 8.08 -0.77
C SER A 30 -12.40 9.45 -0.19
N GLU A 31 -12.72 9.64 1.09
CA GLU A 31 -12.30 10.81 1.85
C GLU A 31 -10.80 10.74 2.15
N ILE A 32 -10.11 11.87 2.00
CA ILE A 32 -8.69 12.01 2.31
C ILE A 32 -8.56 12.33 3.80
N LEU A 33 -7.77 11.51 4.49
CA LEU A 33 -7.43 11.68 5.91
C LEU A 33 -5.93 11.95 6.04
N GLN A 34 -5.56 12.63 7.12
CA GLN A 34 -4.14 12.81 7.47
C GLN A 34 -3.79 11.90 8.62
N ALA A 35 -2.69 11.18 8.48
CA ALA A 35 -2.20 10.29 9.52
C ALA A 35 -0.72 10.53 9.80
N GLU A 36 -0.36 10.54 11.08
CA GLU A 36 1.03 10.65 11.52
C GLU A 36 1.62 9.26 11.72
N VAL A 37 2.81 9.03 11.18
CA VAL A 37 3.55 7.77 11.38
C VAL A 37 4.12 7.75 12.79
N ILE A 38 3.68 6.81 13.62
CA ILE A 38 4.10 6.74 15.02
C ILE A 38 5.19 5.70 15.22
N GLU A 39 5.05 4.53 14.58
CA GLU A 39 6.02 3.44 14.72
C GLU A 39 6.00 2.50 13.52
N PHE A 40 7.03 1.67 13.44
CA PHE A 40 7.12 0.60 12.45
C PHE A 40 7.10 -0.76 13.12
N ARG A 41 6.44 -1.72 12.48
CA ARG A 41 6.43 -3.12 12.91
C ARG A 41 6.82 -4.04 11.78
N TRP A 42 7.78 -4.92 12.06
CA TRP A 42 8.24 -5.95 11.14
C TRP A 42 7.38 -7.20 11.29
N GLU A 43 6.45 -7.40 10.38
CA GLU A 43 5.48 -8.48 10.44
C GLU A 43 5.62 -9.44 9.27
N ARG A 44 5.20 -10.69 9.46
CA ARG A 44 5.18 -11.65 8.37
C ARG A 44 4.16 -11.20 7.33
N GLY A 45 4.59 -11.11 6.06
CA GLY A 45 3.67 -10.77 4.98
C GLY A 45 2.63 -11.87 4.76
N PRO A 46 1.40 -11.52 4.34
CA PRO A 46 0.41 -12.51 3.96
C PRO A 46 0.94 -13.31 2.75
N PHE A 47 0.75 -14.64 2.76
CA PHE A 47 1.14 -15.58 1.70
C PHE A 47 2.65 -15.83 1.47
N ARG A 48 3.55 -15.37 2.36
CA ARG A 48 4.99 -15.69 2.27
C ARG A 48 5.41 -16.85 3.17
N ASN A 49 5.78 -17.97 2.54
CA ASN A 49 6.35 -19.14 3.22
C ASN A 49 7.82 -18.90 3.63
N ASP A 50 8.49 -18.00 2.94
CA ASP A 50 9.77 -17.44 3.32
C ASP A 50 9.62 -16.56 4.57
N TYR A 51 10.56 -16.65 5.52
CA TYR A 51 10.60 -15.87 6.78
C TYR A 51 10.73 -14.34 6.57
N THR A 52 10.49 -13.86 5.34
CA THR A 52 10.59 -12.47 4.94
C THR A 52 9.55 -11.63 5.67
N LYS A 53 10.03 -10.76 6.55
CA LYS A 53 9.23 -9.75 7.23
C LYS A 53 9.04 -8.52 6.33
N LEU A 54 7.88 -7.89 6.45
CA LEU A 54 7.54 -6.61 5.83
C LEU A 54 7.49 -5.56 6.94
N CYS A 55 8.09 -4.40 6.68
CA CYS A 55 8.05 -3.26 7.58
C CYS A 55 6.78 -2.45 7.32
N TYR A 56 5.80 -2.56 8.22
CA TYR A 56 4.54 -1.82 8.15
C TYR A 56 4.59 -0.59 9.03
N SER A 57 4.04 0.51 8.54
CA SER A 57 3.83 1.73 9.31
C SER A 57 2.53 1.64 10.11
N TYR A 58 2.63 1.96 11.39
CA TYR A 58 1.49 2.14 12.27
C TYR A 58 1.29 3.63 12.48
N VAL A 59 0.11 4.09 12.09
CA VAL A 59 -0.20 5.52 12.00
C VAL A 59 -1.35 5.88 12.92
N ARG A 60 -1.39 7.14 13.36
CA ARG A 60 -2.51 7.73 14.08
C ARG A 60 -3.23 8.70 13.15
N ILE A 61 -4.54 8.52 13.00
CA ILE A 61 -5.37 9.40 12.19
C ILE A 61 -5.62 10.69 12.98
N LEU A 62 -5.24 11.84 12.44
CA LEU A 62 -5.27 13.12 13.15
C LEU A 62 -6.70 13.63 13.36
N GLN A 63 -7.60 13.33 12.42
CA GLN A 63 -9.01 13.72 12.49
C GLN A 63 -9.83 12.86 13.48
N GLU A 64 -9.32 11.69 13.90
CA GLU A 64 -10.05 10.73 14.72
C GLU A 64 -9.41 10.57 16.11
N ARG A 65 -9.92 11.32 17.09
CA ARG A 65 -9.38 11.32 18.47
C ARG A 65 -9.41 9.97 19.19
N ASN A 66 -10.27 9.04 18.76
CA ASN A 66 -10.49 7.75 19.44
C ASN A 66 -9.94 6.54 18.69
N VAL A 67 -9.28 6.74 17.54
CA VAL A 67 -8.71 5.64 16.79
C VAL A 67 -7.27 5.43 17.25
N GLY A 68 -7.01 4.22 17.72
CA GLY A 68 -5.67 3.79 18.14
C GLY A 68 -4.71 3.73 16.96
N LEU A 69 -3.55 3.10 17.16
CA LEU A 69 -2.61 2.89 16.07
C LEU A 69 -3.20 1.95 15.02
N VAL A 70 -3.29 2.43 13.78
CA VAL A 70 -3.82 1.68 12.65
C VAL A 70 -2.68 1.26 11.75
N LYS A 71 -2.70 0.00 11.31
CA LYS A 71 -1.75 -0.52 10.34
C LYS A 71 -2.05 0.04 8.94
N LEU A 72 -1.05 0.70 8.35
CA LEU A 72 -1.10 1.13 6.96
C LEU A 72 -0.74 -0.05 6.05
N LYS A 73 -1.62 -0.39 5.08
CA LYS A 73 -1.34 -1.44 4.07
C LYS A 73 -0.41 -0.91 2.97
N TYR A 74 0.78 -0.49 3.36
CA TYR A 74 1.85 -0.04 2.49
C TYR A 74 3.20 -0.40 3.13
N ALA A 75 3.86 -1.43 2.60
CA ALA A 75 5.05 -2.01 3.22
C ALA A 75 6.01 -2.63 2.20
N ASN A 76 7.25 -2.79 2.64
CA ASN A 76 8.40 -3.31 1.89
C ASN A 76 9.25 -4.20 2.82
N ASN A 77 10.04 -5.12 2.27
CA ASN A 77 10.99 -5.94 3.03
C ASN A 77 12.39 -5.32 3.18
N LYS A 78 12.70 -4.21 2.50
CA LYS A 78 14.04 -3.61 2.48
C LYS A 78 14.20 -2.41 3.39
N SER A 79 13.17 -1.59 3.54
CA SER A 79 13.28 -0.31 4.24
C SER A 79 11.94 0.13 4.81
N GLU A 80 12.01 1.08 5.74
CA GLU A 80 10.88 1.88 6.18
C GLU A 80 10.39 2.76 5.00
N PRO A 81 9.07 2.82 4.75
CA PRO A 81 8.51 3.63 3.66
C PRO A 81 8.46 5.14 3.94
N PHE A 82 8.55 5.52 5.21
CA PHE A 82 8.30 6.87 5.74
C PHE A 82 9.26 7.16 6.90
N GLU A 83 9.21 8.37 7.45
CA GLU A 83 9.88 8.74 8.71
C GLU A 83 8.89 8.75 9.89
N ILE A 84 9.37 8.48 11.11
CA ILE A 84 8.55 8.64 12.32
C ILE A 84 8.22 10.12 12.52
N GLY A 85 6.95 10.44 12.78
CA GLY A 85 6.42 11.80 12.86
C GLY A 85 6.00 12.38 11.50
N GLU A 86 6.25 11.67 10.39
CA GLU A 86 5.80 12.11 9.07
C GLU A 86 4.27 12.08 8.97
N VAL A 87 3.68 13.17 8.48
CA VAL A 87 2.24 13.26 8.21
C VAL A 87 1.98 12.92 6.76
N ILE A 88 1.18 11.87 6.54
CA ILE A 88 0.88 11.32 5.22
C ILE A 88 -0.62 11.36 4.91
N ASP A 89 -0.94 11.51 3.63
CA ASP A 89 -2.30 11.40 3.11
C ASP A 89 -2.70 9.91 3.01
N VAL A 90 -3.81 9.54 3.63
CA VAL A 90 -4.34 8.16 3.65
C VAL A 90 -5.84 8.15 3.40
N PHE A 91 -6.40 6.97 3.11
CA PHE A 91 -7.84 6.80 2.98
C PHE A 91 -8.26 5.37 3.37
N TRP A 92 -9.51 5.23 3.81
CA TRP A 92 -10.11 3.93 4.12
C TRP A 92 -10.69 3.26 2.87
N HIS A 93 -10.46 1.97 2.75
CA HIS A 93 -11.12 1.09 1.78
C HIS A 93 -11.24 -0.33 2.36
N ASN A 94 -12.44 -0.89 2.38
CA ASN A 94 -12.72 -2.26 2.87
C ASN A 94 -11.99 -2.57 4.20
N ASN A 95 -12.21 -1.73 5.21
CA ASN A 95 -11.61 -1.84 6.55
C ASN A 95 -10.07 -1.79 6.59
N SER A 96 -9.44 -1.32 5.51
CA SER A 96 -7.99 -1.20 5.37
C SER A 96 -7.60 0.24 5.13
N LEU A 97 -6.53 0.68 5.80
CA LEU A 97 -5.97 2.00 5.60
C LEU A 97 -4.91 1.96 4.50
N LEU A 98 -5.09 2.78 3.46
CA LEU A 98 -4.24 2.81 2.26
C LEU A 98 -3.52 4.15 2.15
N TYR A 99 -2.29 4.11 1.66
CA TYR A 99 -1.52 5.33 1.36
C TYR A 99 -2.05 5.98 0.08
N TYR A 100 -2.42 7.26 0.15
CA TYR A 100 -3.08 7.97 -0.94
C TYR A 100 -2.24 8.00 -2.23
N ARG A 101 -0.91 8.12 -2.10
CA ARG A 101 0.02 8.23 -3.24
C ARG A 101 0.77 6.95 -3.58
N ALA A 102 0.22 5.78 -3.18
CA ALA A 102 0.89 4.48 -3.36
C ALA A 102 1.32 4.15 -4.79
N PHE A 103 0.59 4.65 -5.80
CA PHE A 103 0.92 4.44 -7.23
C PHE A 103 1.60 5.65 -7.89
N ASP A 104 1.91 6.69 -7.12
CA ASP A 104 2.61 7.89 -7.59
C ASP A 104 4.13 7.78 -7.30
N THR A 105 4.55 6.97 -6.32
CA THR A 105 5.95 6.82 -5.85
C THR A 105 6.84 5.86 -6.66
N GLY A 106 6.48 5.54 -7.91
CA GLY A 106 7.37 4.82 -8.85
C GLY A 106 7.48 3.29 -8.61
N TRP A 107 8.57 2.69 -9.10
CA TRP A 107 8.77 1.23 -9.24
C TRP A 107 9.12 0.48 -7.94
N MET A 108 9.28 1.19 -6.81
CA MET A 108 9.56 0.49 -5.55
C MET A 108 8.40 -0.44 -5.23
N LYS A 109 8.71 -1.71 -4.94
CA LYS A 109 7.75 -2.78 -4.64
C LYS A 109 7.11 -2.57 -3.27
N PHE A 110 6.47 -1.44 -3.06
CA PHE A 110 5.45 -1.34 -2.04
C PHE A 110 4.23 -2.07 -2.57
N ILE A 111 3.72 -3.00 -1.79
CA ILE A 111 2.57 -3.80 -2.19
C ILE A 111 1.34 -3.11 -1.60
N PRO A 112 0.59 -2.29 -2.36
CA PRO A 112 -0.75 -1.90 -1.96
C PRO A 112 -1.60 -3.17 -2.03
N VAL A 113 -1.85 -3.80 -0.89
CA VAL A 113 -2.70 -5.00 -0.83
C VAL A 113 -4.15 -4.53 -0.93
N LEU A 114 -4.65 -4.45 -2.17
CA LEU A 114 -6.05 -4.13 -2.49
C LEU A 114 -6.98 -5.35 -2.46
N ARG A 115 -6.43 -6.57 -2.42
CA ARG A 115 -7.24 -7.80 -2.41
C ARG A 115 -7.75 -8.12 -1.01
N GLU A 116 -9.05 -8.38 -0.98
CA GLU A 116 -9.82 -8.93 0.14
C GLU A 116 -9.24 -10.28 0.58
N GLU A 117 -9.18 -10.47 1.90
CA GLU A 117 -9.35 -11.80 2.53
C GLU A 117 -10.84 -12.12 2.57
#